data_AF-A0A1V5NCF7-F1
#
_entry.id   AF-A0A1V5NCF7-F1
#
_cell.length_a   1.000
_cell.length_b   1.000
_cell.length_c   1.000
_cell.angle_alpha   90.00
_cell.angle_beta   90.00
_cell.angle_gamma   90.00
#
_symmetry.space_group_name_H-M   'P 1'
#
loop_
_entity.id
_entity.type
_entity.pdbx_description
1 polymer ?
#
loop_
_entity_poly.entity_id
_entity_poly.type
_entity_poly.pdbx_seq_one_letter_code
_entity_poly.pdbx_strand_id
1 'polypeptide(L)'
;MRVSDQLKKEVGTVEVKKIVGQDLSGWRVERWYQLNAPTGETGSKVIGYFKDENLAIAYGKGKGWFNSNATTCGVFVLTKDGRTGFLLNPSNVCLVDEDDCRARVVGEIKAKLSPEEVALLR
;
A
#
# COMPACT_ATOMS: atom_id res chain seq x y z
N MET A 1 10.69 -5.84 25.23
CA MET A 1 9.70 -5.33 24.24
C MET A 1 9.03 -4.12 24.87
N ARG A 2 9.14 -2.92 24.27
CA ARG A 2 8.62 -1.69 24.90
C ARG A 2 7.10 -1.61 24.73
N VAL A 3 6.39 -1.30 25.81
CA VAL A 3 4.91 -1.18 25.87
C VAL A 3 4.37 -0.21 24.80
N SER A 4 5.17 0.77 24.39
CA SER A 4 4.85 1.72 23.32
C SER A 4 4.63 1.08 21.94
N ASP A 5 5.34 0.01 21.62
CA ASP A 5 5.29 -0.62 20.30
C ASP A 5 4.06 -1.53 20.17
N GLN A 6 3.62 -2.09 21.30
CA GLN A 6 2.44 -2.94 21.39
C GLN A 6 1.16 -2.11 21.25
N LEU A 7 1.09 -0.94 21.91
CA LEU A 7 -0.01 0.01 21.78
C LEU A 7 -0.16 0.53 20.34
N LYS A 8 0.94 0.89 19.66
CA LYS A 8 0.90 1.33 18.25
C LYS A 8 0.43 0.24 17.29
N LYS A 9 0.79 -1.02 17.56
CA LYS A 9 0.38 -2.17 16.76
C LYS A 9 -1.11 -2.48 16.94
N GLU A 10 -1.62 -2.41 18.17
CA GLU A 10 -3.04 -2.63 18.45
C GLU A 10 -3.91 -1.53 17.85
N VAL A 11 -3.52 -0.25 17.96
CA VAL A 11 -4.23 0.87 17.35
C VAL A 11 -4.32 0.71 15.82
N GLY A 12 -3.21 0.38 15.16
CA GLY A 12 -3.21 0.13 13.71
C GLY A 12 -4.07 -1.06 13.29
N THR A 13 -4.10 -2.12 14.09
CA THR A 13 -4.92 -3.31 13.79
C THR A 13 -6.43 -3.00 13.92
N VAL A 14 -6.82 -2.21 14.92
CA VAL A 14 -8.22 -1.79 15.13
C VAL A 14 -8.70 -0.85 14.02
N GLU A 15 -7.87 0.10 13.58
CA GLU A 15 -8.20 0.99 12.46
C GLU A 15 -8.38 0.21 11.16
N VAL A 16 -7.45 -0.70 10.83
CA VAL A 16 -7.53 -1.50 9.60
C VAL A 16 -8.70 -2.49 9.64
N LYS A 17 -9.02 -3.07 10.80
CA LYS A 17 -10.23 -3.90 10.97
C LYS A 17 -11.51 -3.14 10.62
N LYS A 18 -11.62 -1.87 11.02
CA LYS A 18 -12.77 -1.02 10.67
C LYS A 18 -12.84 -0.70 9.18
N ILE A 19 -11.68 -0.55 8.52
CA ILE A 19 -11.58 -0.25 7.09
C ILE A 19 -11.91 -1.47 6.23
N VAL A 20 -11.38 -2.64 6.60
CA VAL A 20 -11.52 -3.89 5.82
C VAL A 20 -12.83 -4.62 6.14
N GLY A 21 -13.42 -4.39 7.32
CA GLY A 21 -14.65 -5.05 7.75
C GLY A 21 -14.51 -6.54 8.05
N GLN A 22 -13.28 -7.08 8.08
CA GLN A 22 -13.00 -8.50 8.31
C GLN A 22 -12.13 -8.71 9.54
N ASP A 23 -12.17 -9.93 10.10
CA ASP A 23 -11.29 -10.28 11.20
C ASP A 23 -9.85 -10.49 10.73
N LEU A 24 -8.93 -9.73 11.31
CA LEU A 24 -7.51 -9.74 10.97
C LEU A 24 -6.70 -10.62 11.93
N SER A 25 -7.33 -11.59 12.59
CA SER A 25 -6.62 -12.53 13.45
C SER A 25 -5.58 -13.34 12.66
N GLY A 26 -4.37 -13.45 13.22
CA GLY A 26 -3.23 -14.07 12.55
C GLY A 26 -2.54 -13.21 11.49
N TRP A 27 -3.07 -12.03 11.16
CA TRP A 27 -2.39 -11.08 10.28
C TRP A 27 -1.43 -10.21 11.08
N ARG A 28 -0.22 -10.05 10.56
CA ARG A 28 0.71 -9.02 11.01
C ARG A 28 0.39 -7.73 10.27
N VAL A 29 -0.11 -6.73 11.00
CA VAL A 29 -0.34 -5.38 10.48
C VAL A 29 0.81 -4.48 10.89
N GLU A 30 1.45 -3.84 9.91
CA GLU A 30 2.50 -2.82 10.12
C GLU A 30 2.09 -1.52 9.44
N ARG A 31 2.33 -0.38 10.11
CA ARG A 31 2.21 0.93 9.48
C ARG A 31 3.53 1.29 8.80
N TRP A 32 3.44 1.68 7.55
CA TRP A 32 4.55 2.14 6.72
C TRP A 32 4.17 3.50 6.11
N TYR A 33 5.10 4.05 5.33
CA TYR A 33 5.01 5.36 4.72
C TYR A 33 5.36 5.23 3.24
N GLN A 34 4.37 5.49 2.39
CA GLN A 34 4.56 5.55 0.94
C GLN A 34 5.04 6.95 0.57
N LEU A 35 6.00 7.01 -0.35
CA LEU A 35 6.56 8.24 -0.86
C LEU A 35 6.13 8.47 -2.31
N ASN A 36 5.48 9.60 -2.58
CA ASN A 36 4.96 9.98 -3.89
C ASN A 36 5.75 11.19 -4.42
N ALA A 37 6.51 11.00 -5.49
CA ALA A 37 7.24 12.08 -6.14
C ALA A 37 6.38 12.71 -7.25
N PRO A 38 6.22 14.04 -7.28
CA PRO A 38 5.63 14.75 -8.41
C PRO A 38 6.41 14.47 -9.69
N THR A 39 5.71 14.24 -10.81
CA THR A 39 6.31 13.95 -12.12
C THR A 39 5.99 15.00 -13.19
N GLY A 40 5.36 16.10 -12.81
CA GLY A 40 4.89 17.15 -13.72
C GLY A 40 3.76 17.96 -13.07
N GLU A 41 2.94 18.63 -13.87
CA GLU A 41 1.87 19.52 -13.36
C GLU A 41 0.74 18.79 -12.62
N THR A 42 0.43 17.54 -13.00
CA THR A 42 -0.71 16.80 -12.42
C THR A 42 -0.38 15.35 -12.04
N GLY A 43 0.86 14.91 -12.28
CA GLY A 43 1.28 13.53 -12.06
C GLY A 43 2.06 13.36 -10.75
N SER A 44 1.87 12.23 -10.10
CA SER A 44 2.77 11.73 -9.06
C SER A 44 3.03 10.23 -9.26
N LYS A 45 4.22 9.77 -8.88
CA LYS A 45 4.58 8.36 -8.91
C LYS A 45 5.04 7.89 -7.53
N VAL A 46 4.72 6.66 -7.19
CA VAL A 46 5.29 5.99 -6.02
C VAL A 46 6.77 5.74 -6.26
N ILE A 47 7.63 6.17 -5.33
CA ILE A 47 9.08 5.98 -5.42
C ILE A 47 9.66 5.14 -4.28
N GLY A 48 8.84 4.75 -3.30
CA GLY A 48 9.29 3.85 -2.24
C GLY A 48 8.31 3.72 -1.08
N TYR A 49 8.62 2.77 -0.21
CA TYR A 49 7.90 2.46 1.02
C TYR A 49 8.91 2.36 2.17
N PHE A 50 8.60 2.99 3.31
CA PHE A 50 9.49 3.09 4.45
C PHE A 50 8.76 2.75 5.74
N LYS A 51 9.43 2.09 6.69
CA LYS A 51 8.88 1.87 8.04
C LYS A 51 8.97 3.10 8.93
N ASP A 52 9.95 3.96 8.64
CA ASP A 52 10.22 5.19 9.39
C ASP A 52 9.84 6.41 8.56
N GLU A 53 9.02 7.28 9.15
CA GLU A 53 8.51 8.50 8.52
C GLU A 53 9.62 9.52 8.24
N ASN A 54 10.54 9.70 9.18
CA ASN A 54 11.62 10.67 9.07
C ASN A 54 12.59 10.26 7.95
N LEU A 55 12.83 8.95 7.82
CA LEU A 55 13.62 8.41 6.73
C LEU A 55 12.93 8.61 5.37
N ALA A 56 11.61 8.39 5.31
CA ALA A 56 10.82 8.63 4.10
C ALA A 56 10.91 10.10 3.67
N ILE A 57 10.71 11.03 4.61
CA ILE A 57 10.80 12.47 4.39
C ILE A 57 12.21 12.88 3.95
N ALA A 58 13.24 12.40 4.65
CA ALA A 58 14.63 12.70 4.33
C ALA A 58 15.00 12.22 2.93
N TYR A 59 14.59 10.99 2.57
CA TYR A 59 14.82 10.43 1.25
C TYR A 59 14.05 11.17 0.14
N GLY A 60 12.85 11.68 0.44
CA GLY A 60 11.99 12.39 -0.51
C GLY A 60 12.41 13.80 -0.87
N LYS A 61 13.40 14.38 -0.18
CA LYS A 61 13.90 15.73 -0.48
C LYS A 61 14.49 15.79 -1.88
N GLY A 62 13.99 16.70 -2.72
CA GLY A 62 14.47 16.92 -4.09
C GLY A 62 14.25 15.76 -5.07
N LYS A 63 13.38 14.79 -4.75
CA LYS A 63 13.10 13.62 -5.62
C LYS A 63 11.94 13.84 -6.60
N GLY A 64 11.27 14.98 -6.53
CA GLY A 64 10.18 15.37 -7.42
C GLY A 64 10.62 16.22 -8.60
N TRP A 65 9.68 16.45 -9.52
CA TRP A 65 9.83 17.36 -10.66
C TRP A 65 10.31 18.75 -10.22
N PHE A 66 11.26 19.35 -10.95
CA PHE A 66 11.95 20.60 -10.58
C PHE A 66 12.53 20.61 -9.15
N ASN A 67 13.11 19.48 -8.70
CA ASN A 67 13.64 19.33 -7.33
C ASN A 67 12.59 19.58 -6.23
N SER A 68 11.30 19.42 -6.55
CA SER A 68 10.25 19.43 -5.54
C SER A 68 10.43 18.26 -4.58
N ASN A 69 9.91 18.41 -3.37
CA ASN A 69 9.90 17.33 -2.39
C ASN A 69 8.79 16.33 -2.73
N ALA A 70 9.09 15.05 -2.55
CA ALA A 70 8.08 14.02 -2.57
C ALA A 70 7.18 14.14 -1.32
N THR A 71 5.91 13.76 -1.46
CA THR A 71 4.94 13.73 -0.36
C THR A 71 4.91 12.35 0.28
N THR A 72 4.74 12.30 1.59
CA THR A 72 4.67 11.04 2.35
C THR A 72 3.23 10.80 2.79
N CYS A 73 2.71 9.59 2.59
CA CYS A 73 1.41 9.17 3.12
C CYS A 73 1.52 7.85 3.90
N GLY A 74 0.76 7.74 4.98
CA GLY A 74 0.70 6.51 5.77
C GLY A 74 0.00 5.40 4.98
N VAL A 75 0.57 4.21 5.00
CA VAL A 75 0.00 3.00 4.39
C VAL A 75 0.07 1.85 5.39
N PHE A 76 -0.83 0.88 5.26
CA PHE A 76 -0.79 -0.33 6.08
C PHE A 76 -0.30 -1.50 5.25
N VAL A 77 0.61 -2.28 5.82
CA VAL A 77 1.15 -3.50 5.23
C VAL A 77 0.64 -4.65 6.06
N LEU A 78 -0.12 -5.56 5.42
CA LEU A 78 -0.66 -6.75 6.04
C LEU A 78 0.15 -7.94 5.57
N THR A 79 0.63 -8.75 6.50
CA THR A 79 1.37 -9.98 6.19
C THR A 79 0.76 -11.16 6.91
N LYS A 80 0.47 -12.24 6.18
CA LYS A 80 0.00 -13.50 6.73
C LYS A 80 0.64 -14.65 5.96
N ASP A 81 1.18 -15.62 6.67
CA ASP A 81 1.79 -16.84 6.09
C ASP A 81 2.82 -16.54 4.98
N GLY A 82 3.62 -15.49 5.15
CA GLY A 82 4.63 -15.05 4.19
C GLY A 82 4.11 -14.27 2.97
N ARG A 83 2.79 -14.09 2.83
CA ARG A 83 2.17 -13.24 1.80
C ARG A 83 1.97 -11.84 2.34
N THR A 84 2.28 -10.83 1.53
CA THR A 84 2.17 -9.41 1.91
C THR A 84 1.21 -8.67 0.99
N GLY A 85 0.21 -8.02 1.58
CA GLY A 85 -0.72 -7.09 0.92
C GLY A 85 -0.50 -5.66 1.41
N PHE A 86 -0.75 -4.69 0.53
CA PHE A 86 -0.67 -3.26 0.85
C PHE A 86 -2.07 -2.65 0.85
N LEU A 87 -2.43 -1.98 1.93
CA LEU A 87 -3.65 -1.19 2.03
C LEU A 87 -3.31 0.25 1.63
N LEU A 88 -3.66 0.59 0.38
CA LEU A 88 -3.47 1.92 -0.20
C LEU A 88 -4.81 2.64 -0.25
N ASN A 89 -4.92 3.77 0.47
CA ASN A 89 -6.08 4.66 0.44
C ASN A 89 -7.40 3.97 0.91
N PRO A 90 -7.75 4.06 2.21
CA PRO A 90 -8.73 3.19 2.86
C PRO A 90 -10.20 3.40 2.45
N SER A 91 -10.48 4.14 1.38
CA SER A 91 -11.85 4.45 0.99
C SER A 91 -12.62 3.22 0.49
N ASN A 92 -11.95 2.19 -0.05
CA ASN A 92 -12.55 0.92 -0.46
C ASN A 92 -11.46 -0.16 -0.60
N VAL A 93 -11.39 -1.12 0.32
CA VAL A 93 -10.41 -2.21 0.25
C VAL A 93 -11.13 -3.55 0.18
N CYS A 94 -10.89 -4.29 -0.90
CA CYS A 94 -11.30 -5.68 -1.06
C CYS A 94 -10.02 -6.54 -1.06
N LEU A 95 -9.92 -7.51 -0.16
CA LEU A 95 -8.75 -8.39 -0.09
C LEU A 95 -8.85 -9.45 -1.21
N VAL A 96 -7.73 -9.66 -1.92
CA VAL A 96 -7.63 -10.50 -3.14
C VAL A 96 -7.72 -12.01 -2.86
N ASP A 97 -7.86 -12.41 -1.59
CA ASP A 97 -8.00 -13.82 -1.21
C ASP A 97 -9.42 -14.39 -1.42
N GLU A 98 -10.42 -13.56 -1.75
CA GLU A 98 -11.70 -14.04 -2.27
C GLU A 98 -11.61 -14.31 -3.78
N ASP A 99 -11.96 -15.53 -4.22
CA ASP A 99 -11.85 -15.95 -5.63
C ASP A 99 -12.59 -14.98 -6.59
N ASP A 100 -13.70 -14.41 -6.13
CA ASP A 100 -14.47 -13.41 -6.88
C ASP A 100 -13.75 -12.05 -6.98
N CYS A 101 -13.09 -11.62 -5.90
CA CYS A 101 -12.36 -10.36 -5.91
C CYS A 101 -11.08 -10.46 -6.76
N ARG A 102 -10.43 -11.63 -6.75
CA ARG A 102 -9.31 -11.96 -7.63
C ARG A 102 -9.72 -11.97 -9.10
N ALA A 103 -10.83 -12.63 -9.42
CA ALA A 103 -11.35 -12.69 -10.79
C ALA A 103 -11.67 -11.29 -11.34
N ARG A 104 -12.28 -10.43 -10.51
CA ARG A 104 -12.58 -9.04 -10.87
C ARG A 104 -11.30 -8.22 -11.13
N VAL A 105 -10.34 -8.25 -10.20
CA VAL A 105 -9.09 -7.50 -10.34
C VAL A 105 -8.27 -7.99 -11.54
N VAL A 106 -8.19 -9.30 -11.76
CA VAL A 106 -7.54 -9.89 -12.94
C VAL A 106 -8.25 -9.48 -14.22
N GLY A 107 -9.58 -9.45 -14.24
CA GLY A 107 -10.37 -8.98 -15.37
C GLY A 107 -10.10 -7.51 -15.71
N GLU A 108 -10.09 -6.64 -14.71
CA GLU A 108 -9.81 -5.21 -14.88
C GLU A 108 -8.37 -4.94 -15.35
N ILE A 109 -7.40 -5.72 -14.86
CA ILE A 109 -6.01 -5.61 -15.32
C ILE A 109 -5.89 -6.09 -16.77
N LYS A 110 -6.47 -7.25 -17.11
CA LYS A 110 -6.47 -7.78 -18.48
C LYS A 110 -7.17 -6.83 -19.46
N ALA A 111 -8.22 -6.14 -19.04
CA ALA A 111 -8.92 -5.16 -19.88
C ALA A 111 -8.08 -3.92 -20.21
N LYS A 112 -7.01 -3.66 -19.45
CA LYS A 112 -6.08 -2.54 -19.69
C LYS A 112 -4.82 -2.95 -20.45
N LEU A 113 -4.62 -4.24 -20.68
CA LEU A 113 -3.47 -4.77 -21.40
C LEU A 113 -3.80 -4.92 -22.89
N SER A 114 -2.82 -4.71 -23.74
CA SER A 114 -2.94 -4.96 -25.17
C SER A 114 -3.10 -6.47 -25.45
N PRO A 115 -3.67 -6.87 -26.60
CA PRO A 115 -3.83 -8.28 -26.95
C PRO A 115 -2.52 -9.08 -26.91
N GLU A 116 -1.40 -8.43 -27.24
CA GLU A 116 -0.06 -9.02 -27.22
C GLU A 116 0.44 -9.26 -25.79
N GLU A 117 0.21 -8.32 -24.88
CA GLU A 117 0.57 -8.45 -23.46
C GLU A 117 -0.30 -9.49 -22.74
N VAL A 118 -1.58 -9.61 -23.12
CA VAL A 118 -2.47 -10.66 -22.59
C VAL A 118 -2.03 -12.05 -23.05
N ALA A 119 -1.47 -12.18 -24.26
CA ALA A 119 -0.98 -13.46 -24.78
C ALA A 119 0.26 -13.96 -24.02
N LEU A 120 1.08 -13.06 -23.45
CA LEU A 120 2.26 -13.38 -22.64
C LEU A 120 1.93 -13.84 -21.22
N LEU A 121 0.70 -13.64 -20.76
CA LEU A 121 0.22 -14.01 -19.42
C LEU A 121 -0.47 -15.40 -19.36
N ARG A 122 -0.39 -16.19 -20.45
CA ARG A 122 -0.92 -17.55 -20.53
C ARG A 122 0.05 -18.60 -20.02
#